data_AF-F6XZX9-F1
#
_entry.id   AF-F6XZX9-F1
#
_cell.length_a   1.000
_cell.length_b   1.000
_cell.length_c   1.000
_cell.angle_alpha   90.00
_cell.angle_beta   90.00
_cell.angle_gamma   90.00
#
_symmetry.space_group_name_H-M   'P 1'
#
loop_
_entity.id
_entity.type
_entity.pdbx_description
1 polymer ?
#
loop_
_entity_poly.entity_id
_entity_poly.type
_entity_poly.pdbx_seq_one_letter_code
_entity_poly.pdbx_strand_id
1 'polypeptide(L)'
;MESENLRHRSYSCWTRLNILLRPLQITTGVVLCLFSWLIIVTIVLTNINRWISSYGSNTGYLADKYIVPNPVYELLLLCHGAFPIHYVLLGGILFYFAFSTMVGMKHLGLWFFWIRVHNIRKNNTLPHALLYSSVIFATVVMYSISLVYSIAPQYAMYGTQTYQVETQLNWTTVAMQNSLNSLKPCTLESPADECTMTRFMSFQVKFFYRMWVFGVVFYSSNWLLVLVFVIGFFVSVVRFRKTAAENLLNQMRSESQEHLVQS
;
A
#
# COMPACT_ATOMS: atom_id res chain seq x y z
N MET A 1 30.06 -33.26 21.50
CA MET A 1 31.04 -33.04 20.41
C MET A 1 30.39 -33.03 19.03
N GLU A 2 29.58 -34.02 18.64
CA GLU A 2 28.94 -34.06 17.31
C GLU A 2 27.90 -32.95 17.06
N SER A 3 27.15 -32.55 18.10
CA SER A 3 26.17 -31.45 18.03
C SER A 3 26.79 -30.04 17.96
N GLU A 4 28.09 -29.89 18.25
CA GLU A 4 28.81 -28.63 18.10
C GLU A 4 29.44 -28.49 16.70
N ASN A 5 29.97 -29.58 16.14
CA ASN A 5 30.47 -29.60 14.76
C ASN A 5 29.36 -29.37 13.72
N LEU A 6 28.15 -29.92 13.94
CA LEU A 6 26.99 -29.64 13.08
C LEU A 6 26.57 -28.16 13.15
N ARG A 7 26.65 -27.52 14.32
CA ARG A 7 26.40 -26.08 14.48
C ARG A 7 27.45 -25.26 13.73
N HIS A 8 28.74 -25.54 13.91
CA HIS A 8 29.81 -24.81 13.23
C HIS A 8 29.73 -24.91 11.70
N ARG A 9 29.39 -26.10 11.17
CA ARG A 9 29.23 -26.33 9.72
C ARG A 9 27.99 -25.64 9.14
N SER A 10 26.88 -25.65 9.89
CA SER A 10 25.65 -24.94 9.51
C SER A 10 25.85 -23.42 9.51
N TYR A 11 26.57 -22.86 10.49
CA TYR A 11 26.93 -21.44 10.53
C TYR A 11 27.75 -20.99 9.32
N SER A 12 28.69 -21.82 8.84
CA SER A 12 29.55 -21.50 7.67
C SER A 12 28.77 -21.48 6.35
N CYS A 13 27.84 -22.42 6.14
CA CYS A 13 26.99 -22.44 4.95
C CYS A 13 25.96 -21.29 4.97
N TRP A 14 25.30 -21.06 6.12
CA TRP A 14 24.36 -19.96 6.30
C TRP A 14 25.00 -18.58 6.18
N THR A 15 26.24 -18.39 6.64
CA THR A 15 26.95 -17.11 6.45
C THR A 15 27.35 -16.88 4.99
N ARG A 16 27.84 -17.91 4.27
CA ARG A 16 28.12 -17.81 2.83
C ARG A 16 26.86 -17.53 2.00
N LEU A 17 25.75 -18.22 2.31
CA LEU A 17 24.45 -17.97 1.67
C LEU A 17 23.95 -16.56 1.97
N ASN A 18 24.07 -16.09 3.22
CA ASN A 18 23.69 -14.72 3.60
C ASN A 18 24.54 -13.66 2.89
N ILE A 19 25.84 -13.91 2.65
CA ILE A 19 26.71 -13.00 1.88
C ILE A 19 26.22 -12.89 0.43
N LEU A 20 25.87 -14.02 -0.20
CA LEU A 20 25.31 -14.04 -1.56
C LEU A 20 23.91 -13.41 -1.64
N LEU A 21 23.09 -13.56 -0.59
CA LEU A 21 21.74 -12.99 -0.50
C LEU A 21 21.70 -11.49 -0.16
N ARG A 22 22.80 -10.89 0.32
CA ARG A 22 22.86 -9.45 0.65
C ARG A 22 22.47 -8.54 -0.52
N PRO A 23 23.03 -8.67 -1.74
CA PRO A 23 22.61 -7.83 -2.87
C PRO A 23 21.12 -8.02 -3.18
N LEU A 24 20.61 -9.27 -3.15
CA LEU A 24 19.19 -9.56 -3.38
C LEU A 24 18.30 -8.90 -2.32
N GLN A 25 18.72 -8.89 -1.06
CA GLN A 25 18.01 -8.22 0.03
C GLN A 25 17.94 -6.70 -0.19
N ILE A 26 19.04 -6.07 -0.64
CA ILE A 26 19.07 -4.63 -0.94
C ILE A 26 18.15 -4.33 -2.14
N THR A 27 18.27 -5.09 -3.23
CA THR A 27 17.41 -4.93 -4.41
C THR A 27 15.93 -5.08 -4.06
N THR A 28 15.59 -6.08 -3.26
CA THR A 28 14.21 -6.28 -2.78
C THR A 28 13.71 -5.07 -1.99
N GLY A 29 14.55 -4.50 -1.11
CA GLY A 29 14.21 -3.28 -0.37
C GLY A 29 13.95 -2.07 -1.27
N VAL A 30 14.78 -1.86 -2.30
CA VAL A 30 14.61 -0.77 -3.27
C VAL A 30 13.30 -0.93 -4.04
N VAL A 31 13.01 -2.13 -4.55
CA VAL A 31 11.76 -2.41 -5.28
C VAL A 31 10.53 -2.15 -4.40
N LEU A 32 10.55 -2.62 -3.15
CA LEU A 32 9.45 -2.38 -2.20
C LEU A 32 9.30 -0.89 -1.84
N CYS A 33 10.39 -0.12 -1.82
CA CYS A 33 10.35 1.31 -1.59
C CYS A 33 9.69 2.05 -2.78
N LEU A 34 10.09 1.72 -4.01
CA LEU A 34 9.47 2.27 -5.22
C LEU A 34 7.98 1.93 -5.30
N PHE A 35 7.62 0.69 -4.96
CA PHE A 35 6.23 0.25 -4.90
C PHE A 35 5.41 1.01 -3.85
N SER A 36 6.02 1.32 -2.70
CA SER A 36 5.40 2.16 -1.68
C SER A 36 5.07 3.57 -2.20
N TRP A 37 6.01 4.18 -2.91
CA TRP A 37 5.81 5.48 -3.54
C TRP A 37 4.69 5.46 -4.58
N LEU A 38 4.61 4.40 -5.40
CA LEU A 38 3.51 4.21 -6.36
C LEU A 38 2.13 4.21 -5.66
N ILE A 39 2.00 3.47 -4.55
CA ILE A 39 0.78 3.43 -3.75
C ILE A 39 0.45 4.81 -3.18
N ILE A 40 1.43 5.53 -2.65
CA ILE A 40 1.20 6.85 -2.02
C ILE A 40 0.77 7.88 -3.05
N VAL A 41 1.46 7.95 -4.20
CA VAL A 41 1.06 8.82 -5.32
C VAL A 41 -0.36 8.50 -5.76
N THR A 42 -0.70 7.22 -5.86
CA THR A 42 -2.05 6.78 -6.21
C THR A 42 -3.11 7.26 -5.22
N ILE A 43 -2.86 7.09 -3.92
CA ILE A 43 -3.78 7.55 -2.87
C ILE A 43 -3.95 9.07 -2.95
N VAL A 44 -2.88 9.82 -3.17
CA VAL A 44 -2.95 11.28 -3.34
C VAL A 44 -3.82 11.65 -4.55
N LEU A 45 -3.58 11.04 -5.71
CA LEU A 45 -4.37 11.29 -6.92
C LEU A 45 -5.87 10.95 -6.72
N THR A 46 -6.18 9.83 -6.09
CA THR A 46 -7.57 9.46 -5.79
C THR A 46 -8.23 10.44 -4.83
N ASN A 47 -7.53 10.93 -3.80
CA ASN A 47 -8.09 11.91 -2.87
C ASN A 47 -8.29 13.29 -3.53
N ILE A 48 -7.37 13.71 -4.41
CA ILE A 48 -7.56 14.92 -5.22
C ILE A 48 -8.79 14.76 -6.13
N ASN A 49 -8.95 13.59 -6.76
CA ASN A 49 -10.14 13.32 -7.58
C ASN A 49 -11.43 13.41 -6.74
N ARG A 50 -11.44 12.83 -5.53
CA ARG A 50 -12.58 12.93 -4.59
C ARG A 50 -12.85 14.37 -4.19
N TRP A 51 -11.81 15.17 -3.95
CA TRP A 51 -11.98 16.58 -3.64
C TRP A 51 -12.69 17.34 -4.79
N ILE A 52 -12.28 17.12 -6.03
CA ILE A 52 -12.82 17.81 -7.21
C ILE A 52 -14.23 17.32 -7.57
N SER A 53 -14.46 16.01 -7.48
CA SER A 53 -15.67 15.35 -8.04
C SER A 53 -16.69 14.94 -6.97
N SER A 54 -16.53 15.38 -5.71
CA SER A 54 -17.48 15.04 -4.65
C SER A 54 -18.60 16.07 -4.50
N TYR A 55 -19.76 15.60 -4.05
CA TYR A 55 -20.91 16.40 -3.65
C TYR A 55 -20.74 17.10 -2.28
N GLY A 56 -19.50 17.25 -1.80
CA GLY A 56 -19.15 17.88 -0.53
C GLY A 56 -19.00 16.92 0.67
N SER A 57 -18.85 17.50 1.87
CA SER A 57 -18.60 16.74 3.11
C SER A 57 -19.79 15.90 3.57
N ASN A 58 -21.02 16.30 3.23
CA ASN A 58 -22.26 15.66 3.69
C ASN A 58 -22.49 14.26 3.09
N THR A 59 -21.72 13.89 2.05
CA THR A 59 -21.70 12.54 1.47
C THR A 59 -20.39 11.81 1.78
N GLY A 60 -19.57 12.32 2.70
CA GLY A 60 -18.32 11.68 3.08
C GLY A 60 -17.27 11.63 1.97
N TYR A 61 -17.26 12.62 1.06
CA TYR A 61 -16.36 12.70 -0.10
C TYR A 61 -16.48 11.49 -1.06
N LEU A 62 -17.70 10.99 -1.26
CA LEU A 62 -18.01 10.05 -2.34
C LEU A 62 -17.77 10.75 -3.69
N ALA A 63 -16.85 10.21 -4.50
CA ALA A 63 -16.59 10.70 -5.85
C ALA A 63 -17.61 10.12 -6.82
N ASP A 64 -18.24 10.98 -7.60
CA ASP A 64 -19.21 10.58 -8.61
C ASP A 64 -18.52 9.96 -9.84
N LYS A 65 -17.52 10.70 -10.35
CA LYS A 65 -16.69 10.32 -11.49
C LYS A 65 -15.21 10.40 -11.17
N TYR A 66 -14.43 9.63 -11.91
CA TYR A 66 -12.97 9.62 -11.84
C TYR A 66 -12.42 10.26 -13.11
N ILE A 67 -11.96 11.50 -13.00
CA ILE A 67 -11.39 12.30 -14.08
C ILE A 67 -9.87 12.15 -14.09
N VAL A 68 -9.27 12.08 -12.90
CA VAL A 68 -7.81 11.96 -12.74
C VAL A 68 -7.40 10.50 -12.97
N PRO A 69 -6.48 10.22 -13.91
CA PRO A 69 -6.02 8.87 -14.17
C PRO A 69 -5.25 8.32 -12.96
N ASN A 70 -5.50 7.05 -12.65
CA ASN A 70 -4.93 6.39 -11.48
C ASN A 70 -3.92 5.33 -11.95
N PRO A 71 -2.63 5.43 -11.57
CA PRO A 71 -1.59 4.57 -12.12
C PRO A 71 -1.74 3.10 -11.69
N VAL A 72 -2.20 2.81 -10.47
CA VAL A 72 -2.43 1.42 -10.04
C VAL A 72 -3.65 0.82 -10.74
N TYR A 73 -4.67 1.62 -11.01
CA TYR A 73 -5.81 1.19 -11.81
C TYR A 73 -5.39 0.79 -13.24
N GLU A 74 -4.59 1.64 -13.91
CA GLU A 74 -4.08 1.35 -15.25
C GLU A 74 -3.20 0.09 -15.27
N LEU A 75 -2.36 -0.10 -14.25
CA LEU A 75 -1.57 -1.32 -14.08
C LEU A 75 -2.46 -2.56 -13.92
N LEU A 76 -3.52 -2.48 -13.11
CA LEU A 76 -4.48 -3.58 -12.92
C LEU A 76 -5.21 -3.90 -14.22
N LEU A 77 -5.58 -2.90 -15.00
CA LEU A 77 -6.26 -3.06 -16.30
C LEU A 77 -5.32 -3.70 -17.33
N LEU A 78 -4.07 -3.28 -17.38
CA LEU A 78 -3.05 -3.89 -18.26
C LEU A 78 -2.79 -5.36 -17.88
N CYS A 79 -2.74 -5.67 -16.58
CA CYS A 79 -2.57 -7.03 -16.08
C CYS A 79 -3.81 -7.92 -16.27
N HIS A 80 -4.97 -7.39 -16.67
CA HIS A 80 -6.16 -8.18 -16.90
C HIS A 80 -6.02 -9.16 -18.07
N GLY A 81 -5.30 -8.77 -19.13
CA GLY A 81 -5.18 -9.55 -20.36
C GLY A 81 -4.52 -10.93 -20.20
N ALA A 82 -3.78 -11.15 -19.12
CA ALA A 82 -3.18 -12.43 -18.77
C ALA A 82 -3.76 -12.92 -17.43
N PHE A 83 -4.82 -13.71 -17.49
CA PHE A 83 -5.37 -14.40 -16.32
C PHE A 83 -4.28 -15.35 -15.75
N PRO A 84 -3.96 -15.34 -14.43
CA PRO A 84 -4.57 -14.67 -13.27
C PRO A 84 -3.74 -13.50 -12.68
N ILE A 85 -2.91 -12.83 -13.48
CA ILE A 85 -1.86 -11.92 -13.00
C ILE A 85 -2.41 -10.73 -12.19
N HIS A 86 -3.54 -10.14 -12.60
CA HIS A 86 -4.16 -9.03 -11.87
C HIS A 86 -4.59 -9.40 -10.43
N TYR A 87 -5.01 -10.64 -10.18
CA TYR A 87 -5.30 -11.11 -8.82
C TYR A 87 -4.04 -11.30 -7.98
N VAL A 88 -2.95 -11.75 -8.60
CA VAL A 88 -1.64 -11.83 -7.94
C VAL A 88 -1.13 -10.44 -7.58
N LEU A 89 -1.32 -9.45 -8.46
CA LEU A 89 -0.97 -8.05 -8.18
C LEU A 89 -1.78 -7.48 -7.01
N LEU A 90 -3.12 -7.64 -7.05
CA LEU A 90 -4.01 -7.17 -5.98
C LEU A 90 -3.70 -7.86 -4.64
N GLY A 91 -3.53 -9.19 -4.66
CA GLY A 91 -3.09 -9.96 -3.51
C GLY A 91 -1.72 -9.49 -3.01
N GLY A 92 -0.78 -9.21 -3.92
CA GLY A 92 0.53 -8.67 -3.62
C GLY A 92 0.48 -7.32 -2.90
N ILE A 93 -0.42 -6.41 -3.29
CA ILE A 93 -0.67 -5.14 -2.57
C ILE A 93 -1.15 -5.42 -1.14
N LEU A 94 -2.11 -6.33 -0.97
CA LEU A 94 -2.63 -6.68 0.36
C LEU A 94 -1.58 -7.34 1.24
N PHE A 95 -0.80 -8.27 0.68
CA PHE A 95 0.32 -8.91 1.36
C PHE A 95 1.39 -7.88 1.74
N TYR A 96 1.69 -6.93 0.85
CA TYR A 96 2.61 -5.84 1.15
C TYR A 96 2.18 -5.05 2.39
N PHE A 97 0.90 -4.65 2.49
CA PHE A 97 0.39 -3.99 3.69
C PHE A 97 0.47 -4.87 4.94
N ALA A 98 0.09 -6.15 4.84
CA ALA A 98 0.18 -7.10 5.95
C ALA A 98 1.63 -7.27 6.45
N PHE A 99 2.59 -7.50 5.55
CA PHE A 99 4.00 -7.64 5.89
C PHE A 99 4.60 -6.34 6.43
N SER A 100 4.26 -5.19 5.83
CA SER A 100 4.72 -3.88 6.32
C SER A 100 4.28 -3.63 7.76
N THR A 101 3.05 -4.05 8.11
CA THR A 101 2.50 -3.92 9.46
C THR A 101 3.21 -4.87 10.43
N MET A 102 3.47 -6.12 10.05
CA MET A 102 4.26 -7.06 10.87
C MET A 102 5.66 -6.53 11.17
N VAL A 103 6.35 -6.01 10.15
CA VAL A 103 7.68 -5.41 10.30
C VAL A 103 7.60 -4.16 11.18
N GLY A 104 6.61 -3.30 10.97
CA GLY A 104 6.35 -2.10 11.76
C GLY A 104 6.15 -2.42 13.25
N MET A 105 5.26 -3.37 13.56
CA MET A 105 5.00 -3.80 14.95
C MET A 105 6.26 -4.37 15.62
N LYS A 106 7.08 -5.11 14.88
CA LYS A 106 8.34 -5.67 15.41
C LYS A 106 9.36 -4.58 15.76
N HIS A 107 9.47 -3.53 14.95
CA HIS A 107 10.46 -2.46 15.16
C HIS A 107 10.00 -1.38 16.15
N LEU A 108 8.71 -1.02 16.12
CA LEU A 108 8.16 0.05 16.97
C LEU A 108 7.72 -0.47 18.36
N GLY A 109 7.37 -1.76 18.47
CA GLY A 109 6.71 -2.33 19.66
C GLY A 109 5.22 -1.98 19.71
N LEU A 110 4.52 -2.47 20.74
CA LEU A 110 3.09 -2.19 20.94
C LEU A 110 2.91 -0.92 21.78
N TRP A 111 2.33 0.11 21.17
CA TRP A 111 1.98 1.37 21.82
C TRP A 111 0.46 1.47 21.95
N PHE A 112 -0.03 1.81 23.14
CA PHE A 112 -1.42 2.15 23.37
C PHE A 112 -1.50 3.59 23.86
N PHE A 113 -2.10 4.49 23.09
CA PHE A 113 -2.32 5.89 23.48
C PHE A 113 -1.07 6.53 24.14
N TRP A 114 0.10 6.45 23.47
CA TRP A 114 1.42 6.92 23.95
C TRP A 114 2.17 6.09 25.00
N ILE A 115 1.56 5.09 25.62
CA ILE A 115 2.26 4.22 26.59
C ILE A 115 2.75 2.96 25.88
N ARG A 116 4.03 2.64 26.05
CA ARG A 116 4.61 1.38 25.55
C ARG A 116 4.15 0.23 26.46
N VAL A 117 3.18 -0.56 25.98
CA VAL A 117 2.56 -1.63 26.77
C VAL A 117 3.46 -2.87 26.84
N HIS A 118 4.00 -3.29 25.70
CA HIS A 118 4.87 -4.47 25.67
C HIS A 118 5.84 -4.46 24.49
N ASN A 119 7.07 -4.93 24.74
CA ASN A 119 8.06 -5.18 23.69
C ASN A 119 7.91 -6.61 23.19
N ILE A 120 7.75 -6.77 21.89
CA ILE A 120 7.68 -8.09 21.24
C ILE A 120 9.12 -8.64 21.15
N ARG A 121 9.49 -9.56 22.04
CA ARG A 121 10.80 -10.24 22.03
C ARG A 121 10.65 -11.68 21.59
N LYS A 122 11.50 -12.12 20.66
CA LYS A 122 11.55 -13.53 20.23
C LYS A 122 11.73 -14.45 21.45
N ASN A 123 10.85 -15.44 21.58
CA ASN A 123 10.83 -16.47 22.63
C ASN A 123 10.52 -16.00 24.07
N ASN A 124 10.05 -14.76 24.28
CA ASN A 124 9.65 -14.30 25.62
C ASN A 124 8.54 -13.24 25.56
N THR A 125 7.46 -13.54 24.86
CA THR A 125 6.25 -12.71 24.81
C THR A 125 5.16 -13.28 25.69
N LEU A 126 4.57 -12.46 26.56
CA LEU A 126 3.43 -12.86 27.37
C LEU A 126 2.22 -13.23 26.48
N PRO A 127 1.41 -14.23 26.84
CA PRO A 127 0.27 -14.68 26.03
C PRO A 127 -0.77 -13.58 25.78
N HIS A 128 -1.00 -12.69 26.76
CA HIS A 128 -1.89 -11.54 26.61
C HIS A 128 -1.37 -10.52 25.56
N ALA A 129 -0.05 -10.34 25.45
CA ALA A 129 0.54 -9.46 24.45
C ALA A 129 0.40 -10.03 23.03
N LEU A 130 0.46 -11.37 22.90
CA LEU A 130 0.21 -12.06 21.64
C LEU A 130 -1.25 -11.87 21.19
N LEU A 131 -2.22 -12.04 22.09
CA LEU A 131 -3.64 -11.78 21.81
C LEU A 131 -3.89 -10.33 21.38
N TYR A 132 -3.33 -9.35 22.08
CA TYR A 132 -3.50 -7.95 21.69
C TYR A 132 -2.87 -7.64 20.32
N SER A 133 -1.68 -8.21 20.04
CA SER A 133 -1.02 -8.03 18.74
C SER A 133 -1.80 -8.65 17.58
N SER A 134 -2.47 -9.79 17.79
CA SER A 134 -3.27 -10.43 16.75
C SER A 134 -4.54 -9.65 16.45
N VAL A 135 -5.18 -9.07 17.48
CA VAL A 135 -6.34 -8.18 17.29
C VAL A 135 -5.94 -6.94 16.49
N ILE A 136 -4.85 -6.26 16.85
CA ILE A 136 -4.35 -5.11 16.08
C ILE A 136 -4.05 -5.51 14.64
N PHE A 137 -3.33 -6.62 14.44
CA PHE A 137 -2.99 -7.10 13.11
C PHE A 137 -4.24 -7.37 12.28
N ALA A 138 -5.24 -8.03 12.84
CA ALA A 138 -6.52 -8.29 12.17
C ALA A 138 -7.25 -6.99 11.82
N THR A 139 -7.28 -6.00 12.74
CA THR A 139 -7.87 -4.69 12.47
C THR A 139 -7.15 -3.95 11.33
N VAL A 140 -5.81 -3.99 11.30
CA VAL A 140 -5.03 -3.34 10.24
C VAL A 140 -5.22 -4.05 8.89
N VAL A 141 -5.31 -5.39 8.87
CA VAL A 141 -5.61 -6.14 7.64
C VAL A 141 -7.01 -5.77 7.12
N MET A 142 -8.01 -5.70 7.99
CA MET A 142 -9.36 -5.26 7.61
C MET A 142 -9.36 -3.83 7.04
N TYR A 143 -8.61 -2.92 7.66
CA TYR A 143 -8.43 -1.57 7.13
C TYR A 143 -7.72 -1.58 5.78
N SER A 144 -6.72 -2.44 5.59
CA SER A 144 -5.97 -2.59 4.32
C SER A 144 -6.86 -3.06 3.17
N ILE A 145 -7.84 -3.94 3.44
CA ILE A 145 -8.84 -4.34 2.45
C ILE A 145 -9.72 -3.14 2.07
N SER A 146 -10.14 -2.35 3.06
CA SER A 146 -10.88 -1.11 2.80
C SER A 146 -10.06 -0.06 2.05
N LEU A 147 -8.73 -0.02 2.24
CA LEU A 147 -7.82 0.87 1.52
C LEU A 147 -7.75 0.57 0.01
N VAL A 148 -8.08 -0.64 -0.44
CA VAL A 148 -8.18 -0.94 -1.88
C VAL A 148 -9.17 0.00 -2.57
N TYR A 149 -10.21 0.45 -1.87
CA TYR A 149 -11.13 1.48 -2.37
C TYR A 149 -10.46 2.84 -2.62
N SER A 150 -9.43 3.18 -1.84
CA SER A 150 -8.64 4.40 -2.04
C SER A 150 -7.58 4.23 -3.14
N ILE A 151 -7.07 3.01 -3.31
CA ILE A 151 -6.01 2.72 -4.27
C ILE A 151 -6.55 2.58 -5.70
N ALA A 152 -7.64 1.83 -5.90
CA ALA A 152 -8.20 1.63 -7.24
C ALA A 152 -9.73 1.51 -7.16
N PRO A 153 -10.45 2.63 -6.93
CA PRO A 153 -11.88 2.61 -6.64
C PRO A 153 -12.72 1.96 -7.75
N GLN A 154 -12.44 2.28 -9.02
CA GLN A 154 -13.18 1.72 -10.16
C GLN A 154 -13.00 0.20 -10.26
N TYR A 155 -11.77 -0.28 -10.11
CA TYR A 155 -11.48 -1.72 -10.11
C TYR A 155 -12.10 -2.44 -8.90
N ALA A 156 -12.09 -1.80 -7.73
CA ALA A 156 -12.63 -2.39 -6.51
C ALA A 156 -14.17 -2.41 -6.49
N MET A 157 -14.81 -1.44 -7.14
CA MET A 157 -16.27 -1.37 -7.31
C MET A 157 -16.76 -2.32 -8.40
N TYR A 158 -16.25 -2.18 -9.62
CA TYR A 158 -16.81 -2.80 -10.83
C TYR A 158 -15.83 -3.77 -11.53
N GLY A 159 -14.59 -3.88 -11.06
CA GLY A 159 -13.57 -4.69 -11.72
C GLY A 159 -13.19 -4.13 -13.08
N THR A 160 -13.28 -4.96 -14.11
CA THR A 160 -13.00 -4.62 -15.51
C THR A 160 -14.26 -4.39 -16.35
N GLN A 161 -15.42 -4.26 -15.69
CA GLN A 161 -16.69 -3.99 -16.37
C GLN A 161 -16.66 -2.62 -17.06
N THR A 162 -17.16 -2.59 -18.30
CA THR A 162 -17.36 -1.39 -19.11
C THR A 162 -18.76 -1.44 -19.70
N TYR A 163 -19.40 -0.28 -19.82
CA TYR A 163 -20.73 -0.16 -20.42
C TYR A 163 -20.64 0.63 -21.73
N GLN A 164 -21.61 0.42 -22.63
CA GLN A 164 -21.63 1.10 -23.91
C GLN A 164 -22.42 2.40 -23.79
N VAL A 165 -21.82 3.51 -24.20
CA VAL A 165 -22.55 4.78 -24.32
C VAL A 165 -22.92 4.99 -25.76
N GLU A 166 -24.22 4.94 -26.05
CA GLU A 166 -24.76 5.37 -27.34
C GLU A 166 -24.66 6.91 -27.42
N THR A 167 -23.69 7.40 -28.17
CA THR A 167 -23.61 8.84 -28.45
C THR A 167 -24.50 9.13 -29.65
N GLN A 168 -25.68 9.70 -29.40
CA GLN A 168 -26.48 10.29 -30.46
C GLN A 168 -25.76 11.52 -30.99
N LEU A 169 -25.03 11.34 -32.09
CA LEU A 169 -24.55 12.47 -32.87
C LEU A 169 -25.77 13.11 -33.55
N ASN A 170 -26.10 14.33 -33.16
CA ASN A 170 -27.02 15.20 -33.89
C ASN A 170 -26.40 15.53 -35.25
N TRP A 171 -26.68 14.73 -36.28
CA TRP A 171 -26.29 15.03 -37.65
C TRP A 171 -27.47 15.65 -38.39
N THR A 172 -27.39 16.95 -38.68
CA THR A 172 -28.13 17.58 -39.79
C THR A 172 -27.47 17.31 -41.14
N THR A 173 -26.58 16.32 -41.29
CA THR A 173 -26.03 15.97 -42.60
C THR A 173 -26.02 14.46 -42.81
N VAL A 174 -26.66 14.07 -43.90
CA VAL A 174 -26.77 12.71 -44.44
C VAL A 174 -25.38 12.23 -44.86
N ALA A 175 -24.62 11.68 -43.92
CA ALA A 175 -23.47 10.84 -44.22
C ALA A 175 -23.07 10.03 -42.98
N MET A 176 -23.10 8.70 -43.14
CA MET A 176 -22.38 7.73 -42.31
C MET A 176 -22.94 7.51 -40.89
N GLN A 177 -23.96 6.65 -40.85
CA GLN A 177 -24.52 6.04 -39.66
C GLN A 177 -23.55 4.99 -39.08
N ASN A 178 -22.45 5.46 -38.49
CA ASN A 178 -21.66 4.66 -37.56
C ASN A 178 -21.92 5.24 -36.17
N SER A 179 -22.85 4.63 -35.42
CA SER A 179 -22.92 4.81 -33.98
C SER A 179 -21.55 4.41 -33.42
N LEU A 180 -20.75 5.41 -33.04
CA LEU A 180 -19.43 5.17 -32.48
C LEU A 180 -19.67 4.74 -31.03
N ASN A 181 -19.89 3.43 -30.85
CA ASN A 181 -20.10 2.83 -29.53
C ASN A 181 -18.80 3.01 -28.74
N SER A 182 -18.73 4.05 -27.92
CA SER A 182 -17.61 4.29 -27.03
C SER A 182 -17.82 3.46 -25.77
N LEU A 183 -16.93 2.49 -25.55
CA LEU A 183 -16.84 1.78 -24.27
C LEU A 183 -16.36 2.75 -23.20
N LYS A 184 -17.09 2.87 -22.09
CA LYS A 184 -16.68 3.65 -20.92
C LYS A 184 -16.59 2.77 -19.68
N PRO A 185 -15.63 3.03 -18.77
CA PRO A 185 -15.56 2.31 -17.50
C PRO A 185 -16.78 2.61 -16.64
N CYS A 186 -17.28 1.60 -15.92
CA CYS A 186 -18.41 1.77 -15.00
C CYS A 186 -18.08 2.78 -13.88
N THR A 187 -19.00 3.69 -13.62
CA THR A 187 -18.96 4.71 -12.55
C THR A 187 -20.25 4.66 -11.73
N LEU A 188 -20.35 5.44 -10.66
CA LEU A 188 -21.58 5.50 -9.84
C LEU A 188 -22.81 5.98 -10.62
N GLU A 189 -22.61 6.71 -11.72
CA GLU A 189 -23.65 7.19 -12.64
C GLU A 189 -24.06 6.15 -13.70
N SER A 190 -23.34 5.03 -13.82
CA SER A 190 -23.64 3.99 -14.82
C SER A 190 -24.96 3.24 -14.50
N PRO A 191 -25.72 2.82 -15.53
CA PRO A 191 -26.98 2.10 -15.32
C PRO A 191 -26.74 0.77 -14.60
N ALA A 192 -27.56 0.50 -13.59
CA ALA A 192 -27.43 -0.67 -12.72
C ALA A 192 -27.62 -2.02 -13.45
N ASP A 193 -28.28 -2.00 -14.61
CA ASP A 193 -28.53 -3.18 -15.43
C ASP A 193 -27.27 -3.65 -16.19
N GLU A 194 -26.34 -2.74 -16.48
CA GLU A 194 -25.10 -3.04 -17.21
C GLU A 194 -23.88 -3.16 -16.28
N CYS A 195 -23.84 -2.39 -15.19
CA CYS A 195 -22.71 -2.35 -14.26
C CYS A 195 -23.11 -2.84 -12.86
N THR A 196 -22.53 -3.95 -12.42
CA THR A 196 -22.83 -4.55 -11.10
C THR A 196 -21.67 -4.36 -10.13
N MET A 197 -21.93 -3.62 -9.05
CA MET A 197 -20.92 -3.40 -8.01
C MET A 197 -20.66 -4.67 -7.18
N THR A 198 -19.42 -4.83 -6.73
CA THR A 198 -19.07 -5.85 -5.74
C THR A 198 -19.87 -5.66 -4.45
N ARG A 199 -20.25 -6.77 -3.79
CA ARG A 199 -21.09 -6.73 -2.58
C ARG A 199 -20.43 -5.98 -1.43
N PHE A 200 -19.12 -6.20 -1.24
CA PHE A 200 -18.34 -5.51 -0.22
C PHE A 200 -18.34 -3.99 -0.43
N MET A 201 -18.08 -3.54 -1.67
CA MET A 201 -18.00 -2.11 -1.96
C MET A 201 -19.38 -1.44 -1.95
N SER A 202 -20.41 -2.16 -2.42
CA SER A 202 -21.81 -1.70 -2.31
C SER A 202 -22.20 -1.44 -0.85
N PHE A 203 -21.82 -2.34 0.06
CA PHE A 203 -22.05 -2.16 1.48
C PHE A 203 -21.29 -0.96 2.03
N GLN A 204 -19.99 -0.84 1.73
CA GLN A 204 -19.14 0.26 2.19
C GLN A 204 -19.64 1.63 1.70
N VAL A 205 -20.01 1.76 0.43
CA VAL A 205 -20.54 3.01 -0.15
C VAL A 205 -21.87 3.40 0.48
N LYS A 206 -22.81 2.45 0.63
CA LYS A 206 -24.09 2.71 1.31
C LYS A 206 -23.90 3.11 2.77
N PHE A 207 -22.93 2.48 3.44
CA PHE A 207 -22.57 2.80 4.81
C PHE A 207 -22.01 4.24 4.93
N PHE A 208 -21.08 4.64 4.06
CA PHE A 208 -20.54 6.00 4.03
C PHE A 208 -21.59 7.04 3.64
N TYR A 209 -22.50 6.71 2.72
CA TYR A 209 -23.59 7.60 2.35
C TYR A 209 -24.55 7.83 3.52
N ARG A 210 -24.96 6.76 4.23
CA ARG A 210 -25.90 6.87 5.36
C ARG A 210 -25.25 7.47 6.61
N MET A 211 -23.97 7.19 6.84
CA MET A 211 -23.19 7.72 7.96
C MET A 211 -21.98 8.50 7.46
N TRP A 212 -22.25 9.69 6.93
CA TRP A 212 -21.28 10.59 6.30
C TRP A 212 -20.03 10.87 7.14
N VAL A 213 -20.16 10.91 8.47
CA VAL A 213 -19.03 11.09 9.41
C VAL A 213 -17.95 10.03 9.19
N PHE A 214 -18.30 8.76 9.00
CA PHE A 214 -17.32 7.70 8.75
C PHE A 214 -16.62 7.87 7.40
N GLY A 215 -17.34 8.36 6.38
CA GLY A 215 -16.75 8.68 5.09
C GLY A 215 -15.72 9.82 5.20
N VAL A 216 -16.04 10.88 5.95
CA VAL A 216 -15.09 11.97 6.24
C VAL A 216 -13.87 11.47 7.01
N VAL A 217 -14.06 10.64 8.05
CA VAL A 217 -12.95 10.06 8.82
C VAL A 217 -12.07 9.18 7.93
N PHE A 218 -12.66 8.37 7.04
CA PHE A 218 -11.91 7.53 6.10
C PHE A 218 -11.10 8.38 5.11
N TYR A 219 -11.71 9.43 4.55
CA TYR A 219 -11.04 10.38 3.66
C TYR A 219 -9.86 11.08 4.37
N SER A 220 -10.09 11.62 5.57
CA SER A 220 -9.05 12.25 6.38
C SER A 220 -7.94 11.26 6.79
N SER A 221 -8.28 10.00 7.02
CA SER A 221 -7.30 8.94 7.34
C SER A 221 -6.35 8.67 6.17
N ASN A 222 -6.80 8.77 4.92
CA ASN A 222 -5.92 8.64 3.77
C ASN A 222 -4.87 9.76 3.74
N TRP A 223 -5.27 11.01 4.02
CA TRP A 223 -4.32 12.14 4.12
C TRP A 223 -3.34 11.96 5.27
N LEU A 224 -3.81 11.46 6.42
CA LEU A 224 -2.95 11.12 7.55
C LEU A 224 -1.94 10.04 7.19
N LEU A 225 -2.34 9.00 6.47
CA LEU A 225 -1.45 7.94 5.99
C LEU A 225 -0.35 8.50 5.09
N VAL A 226 -0.70 9.38 4.15
CA VAL A 226 0.27 10.07 3.28
C VAL A 226 1.25 10.92 4.10
N LEU A 227 0.74 11.71 5.06
CA LEU A 227 1.55 12.57 5.91
C LEU A 227 2.55 11.76 6.74
N VAL A 228 2.10 10.68 7.38
CA VAL A 228 2.96 9.79 8.18
C VAL A 228 4.01 9.12 7.31
N PHE A 229 3.65 8.69 6.10
CA PHE A 229 4.59 8.10 5.15
C PHE A 229 5.70 9.10 4.75
N VAL A 230 5.33 10.32 4.37
CA VAL A 230 6.27 11.35 3.95
C VAL A 230 7.22 11.72 5.10
N ILE A 231 6.70 11.93 6.31
CA ILE A 231 7.53 12.18 7.50
C ILE A 231 8.46 11.00 7.77
N GLY A 232 7.94 9.76 7.72
CA GLY A 232 8.74 8.55 7.90
C GLY A 232 9.87 8.43 6.89
N PHE A 233 9.61 8.77 5.63
CA PHE A 233 10.61 8.80 4.57
C PHE A 233 11.70 9.84 4.85
N PHE A 234 11.32 11.08 5.18
CA PHE A 234 12.30 12.13 5.53
C PHE A 234 13.16 11.75 6.74
N VAL A 235 12.55 11.21 7.80
CA VAL A 235 13.27 10.74 8.99
C VAL A 235 14.22 9.60 8.63
N SER A 236 13.79 8.67 7.77
CA SER A 236 14.64 7.57 7.29
C SER A 236 15.87 8.08 6.53
N VAL A 237 15.69 9.04 5.61
CA VAL A 237 16.79 9.64 4.85
C VAL A 237 17.78 10.37 5.77
N VAL A 238 17.27 11.17 6.72
CA VAL A 238 18.13 11.87 7.68
C VAL A 238 18.90 10.90 8.57
N ARG A 239 18.25 9.84 9.07
CA ARG A 239 18.91 8.81 9.90
C ARG A 239 19.95 8.03 9.10
N PHE A 240 19.65 7.66 7.85
CA PHE A 240 20.59 6.97 6.97
C PHE A 240 21.88 7.78 6.78
N ARG A 241 21.77 9.09 6.55
CA ARG A 241 22.93 9.98 6.44
C ARG A 241 23.76 10.04 7.73
N LYS A 242 23.09 10.13 8.88
CA LYS A 242 23.77 10.13 10.19
C LYS A 242 24.55 8.84 10.41
N THR A 243 23.92 7.68 10.18
CA THR A 243 24.57 6.38 10.33
C THR A 243 25.74 6.21 9.35
N ALA A 244 25.61 6.66 8.10
CA ALA A 244 26.70 6.61 7.13
C ALA A 244 27.91 7.48 7.55
N ALA A 245 27.66 8.69 8.06
CA ALA A 245 28.72 9.58 8.55
C ALA A 245 29.43 9.02 9.79
N GLU A 246 28.67 8.45 10.74
CA GLU A 246 29.23 7.84 11.95
C GLU A 246 30.10 6.61 11.62
N ASN A 247 29.67 5.79 10.66
CA ASN A 247 30.46 4.65 10.18
C ASN A 247 31.78 5.09 9.54
N LEU A 248 31.76 6.16 8.73
CA LEU A 248 32.97 6.71 8.11
C LEU A 248 33.94 7.29 9.16
N LEU A 249 33.42 8.01 10.16
CA LEU A 249 34.22 8.53 11.26
C LEU A 249 34.88 7.41 12.08
N ASN A 250 34.15 6.33 12.36
CA ASN A 250 34.70 5.18 13.08
C ASN A 250 35.79 4.46 12.27
N GLN A 251 35.65 4.40 10.95
CA GLN A 251 36.67 3.81 10.06
C GLN A 251 37.97 4.65 10.03
N MET A 252 37.85 5.99 9.93
CA MET A 252 39.01 6.88 10.02
C MET A 252 39.69 6.82 11.40
N ARG A 253 38.91 6.64 12.48
CA ARG A 253 39.45 6.47 13.83
C ARG A 253 40.23 5.16 13.98
N SER A 254 39.75 4.04 13.41
CA SER A 254 40.49 2.77 13.45
C SER A 254 41.81 2.84 12.69
N GLU A 255 41.83 3.45 11.50
CA GLU A 255 43.07 3.60 10.72
C GLU A 255 44.10 4.46 11.45
N SER A 256 43.66 5.54 12.11
CA SER A 256 44.56 6.41 12.91
C SER A 256 45.17 5.68 14.11
N GLN A 257 44.44 4.75 14.74
CA GLN A 257 44.96 3.96 15.87
C GLN A 257 46.00 2.92 15.42
N GLU A 258 45.83 2.31 14.25
CA GLU A 258 46.82 1.36 13.72
C GLU A 258 48.16 2.04 13.43
N HIS A 259 48.13 3.28 12.92
CA HIS A 259 49.35 4.06 12.67
C HIS A 259 50.09 4.48 13.95
N LEU A 260 49.38 4.74 15.07
CA LEU A 260 50.01 5.10 16.34
C LEU A 260 50.65 3.91 17.07
N VAL A 261 50.23 2.68 16.77
CA VAL A 261 50.78 1.45 17.39
C VAL A 261 52.05 0.97 16.65
N GLN A 262 52.28 1.44 15.43
CA GLN A 262 53.43 1.06 14.60
C GLN A 262 54.63 2.02 14.72
N SER A 263 54.51 3.14 15.44
CA SER A 263 55.62 4.08 15.75
C SER A 263 56.12 3.89 17.18
#